data_AF-A0A662SIH2-F1
#
_entry.id   AF-A0A662SIH2-F1
#
_cell.length_a   1.000
_cell.length_b   1.000
_cell.length_c   1.000
_cell.angle_alpha   90.00
_cell.angle_beta   90.00
_cell.angle_gamma   90.00
#
_symmetry.space_group_name_H-M   'P 1'
#
loop_
_entity.id
_entity.type
_entity.pdbx_description
1 polymer ?
#
loop_
_entity_poly.entity_id
_entity_poly.type
_entity_poly.pdbx_seq_one_letter_code
_entity_poly.pdbx_strand_id
1 'polypeptide(L)' 'MVLERERELLVRRLEAIGVIKSKRVRRAALRVPREMFVPPKYVRDAYRDSPLPIGEGQTISAPHGPPGPGDTWCL' A
#
# COMPACT_ATOMS: atom_id res chain seq x y z
N MET A 1 -0.66 -10.26 15.02
CA MET A 1 -1.57 -9.36 14.27
C MET A 1 -1.60 -9.81 12.83
N VAL A 2 -2.75 -10.22 12.31
CA VAL A 2 -2.87 -10.93 11.01
C VAL A 2 -2.37 -10.09 9.82
N LEU A 3 -2.43 -8.75 9.91
CA LEU A 3 -2.10 -7.83 8.82
C LEU A 3 -0.60 -7.56 8.63
N GLU A 4 0.25 -7.83 9.62
CA GLU A 4 1.71 -7.63 9.49
C GLU A 4 2.30 -8.53 8.39
N ARG A 5 1.79 -9.77 8.28
CA ARG A 5 2.20 -10.70 7.22
C ARG A 5 1.75 -10.21 5.84
N GLU A 6 0.55 -9.65 5.74
CA GLU A 6 0.02 -9.12 4.48
C GLU A 6 0.80 -7.89 4.02
N ARG A 7 1.16 -7.01 4.96
CA ARG A 7 2.07 -5.88 4.72
C ARG A 7 3.40 -6.35 4.13
N GLU A 8 4.04 -7.32 4.77
CA GLU A 8 5.31 -7.85 4.28
C GLU A 8 5.19 -8.47 2.88
N LEU A 9 4.13 -9.24 2.62
CA LEU A 9 3.89 -9.87 1.32
C LEU A 9 3.66 -8.82 0.22
N LEU A 10 2.88 -7.78 0.50
CA LEU A 10 2.67 -6.68 -0.43
C LEU A 10 3.99 -5.96 -0.74
N VAL A 11 4.75 -5.58 0.29
CA VAL A 11 6.04 -4.89 0.11
C VAL A 11 7.00 -5.74 -0.72
N ARG A 12 7.13 -7.04 -0.41
CA ARG A 12 7.97 -7.97 -1.20
C ARG A 12 7.53 -8.06 -2.65
N ARG A 13 6.22 -8.12 -2.92
CA ARG A 13 5.68 -8.14 -4.29
C ARG A 13 6.06 -6.86 -5.03
N LEU A 14 5.91 -5.70 -4.39
CA LEU A 14 6.18 -4.39 -4.99
C LEU A 14 7.68 -4.16 -5.21
N GLU A 15 8.55 -4.74 -4.38
CA GLU A 15 9.98 -4.83 -4.66
C GLU A 15 10.26 -5.70 -5.90
N ALA A 16 9.62 -6.88 -5.99
CA ALA A 16 9.84 -7.82 -7.09
C ALA A 16 9.41 -7.27 -8.47
N ILE A 17 8.33 -6.49 -8.53
CA ILE A 17 7.88 -5.85 -9.78
C ILE A 17 8.56 -4.49 -10.05
N GLY A 18 9.50 -4.08 -9.20
CA GLY A 18 10.28 -2.86 -9.39
C GLY A 18 9.56 -1.55 -9.05
N VAL A 19 8.42 -1.60 -8.34
CA VAL A 19 7.73 -0.41 -7.81
C VAL A 19 8.49 0.17 -6.62
N ILE A 20 8.94 -0.68 -5.69
CA ILE A 20 9.80 -0.27 -4.58
C ILE A 20 11.25 -0.51 -4.97
N LYS A 21 11.97 0.57 -5.30
CA LYS A 21 13.39 0.49 -5.70
C LYS A 21 14.36 0.86 -4.59
N SER A 22 13.91 1.67 -3.63
CA SER A 22 14.78 2.20 -2.58
C SER A 22 14.54 1.54 -1.22
N LYS A 23 15.64 1.24 -0.51
CA LYS A 23 15.59 0.76 0.88
C LYS A 23 14.86 1.73 1.81
N ARG A 24 14.88 3.04 1.50
CA ARG A 24 14.16 4.07 2.26
C ARG A 24 12.65 3.89 2.14
N VAL A 25 12.12 3.72 0.92
CA VAL A 25 10.69 3.51 0.67
C VAL A 25 10.23 2.18 1.28
N ARG A 26 11.01 1.11 1.10
CA ARG A 26 10.73 -0.19 1.73
C ARG A 26 10.56 -0.08 3.25
N ARG A 27 11.47 0.60 3.94
CA ARG A 27 11.39 0.80 5.40
C ARG A 27 10.17 1.62 5.80
N ALA A 28 9.82 2.65 5.03
CA ALA A 28 8.62 3.44 5.28
C ALA A 28 7.35 2.60 5.14
N ALA A 29 7.24 1.81 4.06
CA ALA A 29 6.09 0.95 3.79
C ALA A 29 5.89 -0.15 4.86
N LEU A 30 6.97 -0.66 5.46
CA LEU A 30 6.89 -1.62 6.56
C LEU A 30 6.54 -0.96 7.91
N ARG A 31 6.93 0.31 8.10
CA ARG A 31 6.75 1.04 9.36
C ARG A 31 5.38 1.69 9.50
N VAL A 32 4.77 2.13 8.40
CA VAL A 32 3.49 2.84 8.42
C VAL A 32 2.35 1.84 8.20
N PRO A 33 1.49 1.59 9.20
CA PRO A 33 0.39 0.64 9.09
C PRO A 33 -0.74 1.21 8.22
N ARG A 34 -0.82 0.80 6.95
CA ARG A 34 -1.83 1.27 5.98
C ARG A 34 -3.27 1.03 6.48
N GLU A 35 -3.51 -0.02 7.25
CA GLU A 35 -4.81 -0.35 7.84
C GLU A 35 -5.35 0.74 8.78
N MET A 36 -4.49 1.59 9.34
CA MET A 36 -4.91 2.72 10.19
C MET A 36 -5.54 3.87 9.41
N PHE A 37 -5.37 3.89 8.09
CA PHE A 37 -5.84 4.96 7.19
C PHE A 37 -7.02 4.50 6.31
N VAL A 38 -7.54 3.29 6.55
CA VAL A 38 -8.58 2.66 5.75
C VAL A 38 -9.86 2.53 6.61
N PRO A 39 -11.06 2.85 6.09
CA PRO A 39 -12.30 2.68 6.84
C PRO A 39 -12.48 1.23 7.34
N PRO A 40 -13.13 1.01 8.50
CA PRO A 40 -13.25 -0.31 9.13
C PRO A 40 -13.72 -1.44 8.20
N LYS A 41 -14.64 -1.12 7.28
CA LYS A 41 -15.19 -2.06 6.29
C LYS A 41 -14.18 -2.59 5.26
N TYR A 42 -13.05 -1.91 5.07
CA TYR A 42 -12.00 -2.27 4.11
C TYR A 42 -10.68 -2.67 4.78
N VAL A 43 -10.61 -2.77 6.12
CA VAL A 43 -9.38 -3.12 6.84
C VAL A 43 -8.78 -4.45 6.38
N ARG A 44 -9.62 -5.44 6.05
CA ARG A 44 -9.19 -6.73 5.50
C ARG A 44 -8.62 -6.64 4.08
N ASP A 45 -8.98 -5.59 3.35
CA ASP A 45 -8.49 -5.32 2.00
C ASP A 45 -7.34 -4.31 1.99
N ALA A 46 -6.89 -3.80 3.16
CA ALA A 46 -5.92 -2.72 3.26
C ALA A 46 -4.61 -2.98 2.49
N TYR A 47 -4.23 -4.25 2.37
CA TYR A 47 -3.01 -4.71 1.67
C TYR A 47 -3.29 -5.37 0.31
N ARG A 48 -4.52 -5.31 -0.20
CA ARG A 48 -4.77 -5.62 -1.61
C ARG A 48 -4.20 -4.52 -2.48
N ASP A 49 -3.65 -4.93 -3.62
CA ASP A 49 -3.05 -4.03 -4.58
C ASP A 49 -4.12 -3.36 -5.48
N SER A 50 -5.05 -2.64 -4.84
CA SER A 50 -6.19 -1.99 -5.49
C SER A 50 -6.57 -0.70 -4.75
N PRO A 51 -7.19 0.28 -5.44
CA PRO A 51 -7.73 1.46 -4.77
C PRO A 51 -8.85 1.07 -3.80
N LEU A 52 -8.95 1.78 -2.68
CA LEU A 52 -10.02 1.57 -1.69
C LEU A 52 -10.78 2.87 -1.42
N PRO A 53 -12.12 2.86 -1.33
CA PRO A 53 -12.89 4.05 -0.97
C PRO A 53 -12.62 4.48 0.47
N ILE A 54 -12.36 5.77 0.67
CA ILE A 54 -12.12 6.36 2.01
C ILE A 54 -13.26 7.27 2.49
N GLY A 55 -14.25 7.55 1.62
CA GLY A 55 -15.37 8.46 1.89
C GLY A 55 -15.34 9.65 0.94
N GLU A 56 -16.40 10.46 0.94
CA GLU A 56 -16.49 11.73 0.16
C GLU A 56 -16.18 11.57 -1.35
N GLY A 57 -16.51 10.40 -1.93
CA GLY A 57 -16.18 10.07 -3.32
C GLY A 57 -14.68 9.89 -3.61
N GLN A 58 -13.83 9.89 -2.58
CA GLN A 58 -12.38 9.73 -2.68
C GLN A 58 -11.94 8.28 -2.47
N THR A 59 -10.77 7.95 -3.04
CA THR A 59 -10.12 6.65 -2.85
C THR A 59 -8.68 6.85 -2.40
N ILE A 60 -8.19 5.95 -1.55
CA ILE A 60 -6.75 5.80 -1.37
C ILE A 60 -6.21 5.00 -2.56
N SER A 61 -5.15 5.50 -3.19
CA SER A 61 -4.53 4.88 -4.37
C SER A 61 -4.07 3.46 -4.09
N ALA A 62 -4.03 2.63 -5.15
CA ALA A 62 -3.43 1.31 -5.06
C ALA A 62 -1.94 1.42 -4.64
N PRO A 63 -1.43 0.47 -3.86
CA PRO A 63 -0.01 0.41 -3.49
C PRO A 63 0.97 0.47 -4.68
N HIS A 64 0.65 -0.12 -5.84
CA HIS A 64 1.49 0.00 -7.03
C HIS A 64 1.48 1.39 -7.69
N GLY A 65 0.57 2.28 -7.29
CA GLY A 65 0.34 3.58 -7.94
C GLY A 65 -0.31 3.46 -9.32
N PRO A 66 -0.56 4.56 -10.03
CA PRO A 66 -0.98 4.51 -11.43
C PRO A 66 0.17 4.01 -12.34
N PRO A 67 -0.14 3.40 -13.50
CA PRO A 67 0.89 3.04 -14.47
C PRO A 67 1.63 4.31 -14.94
N GLY A 68 2.91 4.44 -14.59
CA GLY A 68 3.77 5.57 -14.94
C GLY A 68 5.22 5.39 -14.46
N PRO A 69 6.18 6.08 -15.07
CA PRO A 69 7.59 5.96 -14.70
C PRO A 69 7.88 6.73 -13.40
N GLY A 70 8.22 6.01 -12.34
CA GLY A 70 8.90 6.57 -11.17
C GLY A 70 8.01 6.73 -9.94
N ASP A 71 8.44 6.03 -8.87
CA ASP A 71 8.50 6.42 -7.45
C ASP A 71 7.37 7.29 -6.85
N THR A 72 6.15 7.28 -7.39
CA THR A 72 5.04 8.09 -6.89
C THR A 72 4.14 7.23 -6.02
N TRP A 73 4.60 6.99 -4.79
CA TRP A 73 3.77 6.49 -3.71
C TRP A 73 3.05 7.68 -3.07
N CYS A 74 1.77 7.86 -3.39
CA CYS A 74 0.89 8.66 -2.55
C CYS A 74 0.63 7.86 -1.27
N LEU A 75 1.27 8.27 -0.17
CA LEU A 75 0.83 7.94 1.18
C LEU A 75 -0.46 8.71 1.48
#